data_AF-A0A1X7UJ31-F1
#
_entry.id   AF-A0A1X7UJ31-F1
#
_cell.length_a   1.000
_cell.length_b   1.000
_cell.length_c   1.000
_cell.angle_alpha   90.00
_cell.angle_beta   90.00
_cell.angle_gamma   90.00
#
_symmetry.space_group_name_H-M   'P 1'
#
loop_
_entity.id
_entity.type
_entity.pdbx_description
1 polymer ?
#
loop_
_entity_poly.entity_id
_entity_poly.type
_entity_poly.pdbx_seq_one_letter_code
_entity_poly.pdbx_strand_id
1 'polypeptide(L)' 'MGFIQAKSDPCLYITSEGELCILAVYVSDILIATKDKEKMNDVKSKLSVEFEVKDLGEL' A
#
# COMPACT_ATOMS: atom_id res chain seq x y z
N MET A 1 2.19 9.94 -2.86
CA MET A 1 1.50 8.69 -3.27
C MET A 1 -0.02 8.82 -3.38
N GLY A 2 -0.63 9.97 -3.01
CA GLY A 2 -2.06 10.20 -3.26
C GLY A 2 -2.98 9.29 -2.45
N PHE A 3 -2.56 8.88 -1.25
CA PHE A 3 -3.39 8.09 -0.35
C PHE A 3 -3.96 8.97 0.75
N ILE A 4 -5.19 8.68 1.16
CA ILE A 4 -5.88 9.27 2.30
C ILE A 4 -6.09 8.16 3.34
N GLN A 5 -5.79 8.47 4.59
CA GLN A 5 -6.06 7.57 5.71
C GLN A 5 -7.57 7.39 5.91
N ALA A 6 -8.01 6.15 6.10
CA ALA A 6 -9.41 5.86 6.38
C ALA A 6 -9.80 6.42 7.75
N LYS A 7 -10.99 7.03 7.84
CA LYS A 7 -11.49 7.59 9.11
C LYS A 7 -11.81 6.51 10.16
N SER A 8 -12.21 5.33 9.69
CA SER A 8 -12.62 4.22 10.55
C SER A 8 -11.44 3.41 11.08
N ASP A 9 -10.31 3.42 10.38
CA ASP A 9 -9.12 2.64 10.72
C ASP A 9 -7.84 3.42 10.35
N PRO A 10 -7.06 3.90 11.34
CA PRO A 10 -5.82 4.62 11.11
C PRO A 10 -4.73 3.80 10.36
N CYS A 11 -4.85 2.48 10.35
CA CYS A 11 -3.91 1.59 9.65
C CYS A 11 -4.25 1.41 8.17
N LEU A 12 -5.43 1.85 7.72
CA LEU A 12 -5.85 1.76 6.33
C LEU A 12 -5.66 3.08 5.59
N TYR A 13 -5.07 2.99 4.41
CA TYR A 13 -4.89 4.10 3.49
C TYR A 13 -5.48 3.72 2.14
N ILE A 14 -6.22 4.63 1.53
CA ILE A 14 -6.94 4.39 0.28
C ILE A 14 -6.55 5.49 -0.70
N THR A 15 -6.38 5.12 -1.97
CA THR A 15 -6.05 6.09 -3.03
C THR A 15 -7.15 7.14 -3.13
N SER A 16 -6.78 8.42 -3.17
CA SER A 16 -7.71 9.55 -3.24
C SER A 16 -8.28 9.77 -4.63
N GLU A 17 -7.51 9.43 -5.67
CA GLU A 17 -7.84 9.67 -7.08
C GLU A 17 -7.22 8.60 -7.99
N GLY A 18 -7.97 8.20 -9.02
CA GLY A 18 -7.55 7.17 -9.99
C GLY A 18 -7.96 5.75 -9.60
N GLU A 19 -7.17 4.76 -10.00
CA GLU A 19 -7.43 3.34 -9.72
C GLU A 19 -7.33 3.02 -8.22
N LEU A 20 -8.26 2.19 -7.74
CA LEU A 20 -8.35 1.82 -6.34
C LEU A 20 -7.13 0.99 -5.92
N CYS A 21 -6.29 1.60 -5.08
CA CYS A 21 -5.27 0.92 -4.31
C CYS A 21 -5.51 1.17 -2.81
N ILE A 22 -5.46 0.09 -2.02
CA ILE A 22 -5.62 0.06 -0.58
C ILE A 22 -4.29 -0.42 0.02
N LEU A 23 -3.84 0.29 1.03
CA LEU A 23 -2.65 -0.05 1.80
C LEU A 23 -3.08 -0.28 3.25
N ALA A 24 -2.79 -1.45 3.79
CA ALA A 24 -2.97 -1.75 5.21
C ALA A 24 -1.61 -1.86 5.88
N VAL A 25 -1.34 -0.98 6.83
CA VAL A 25 -0.06 -0.90 7.54
C VAL A 25 -0.22 -1.50 8.93
N TYR A 26 0.44 -2.63 9.14
CA TYR A 26 0.57 -3.28 10.44
C TYR A 26 2.02 -3.22 10.92
N VAL A 27 2.24 -3.40 12.22
CA VAL A 27 3.53 -3.16 12.90
C VAL A 27 4.72 -3.82 12.21
N SER A 28 4.52 -4.98 11.58
CA SER A 28 5.58 -5.74 10.90
C SER A 28 5.32 -5.99 9.42
N ASP A 29 4.10 -5.74 8.94
CA ASP A 29 3.67 -6.15 7.61
C ASP A 29 2.89 -5.03 6.94
N ILE A 30 3.06 -4.89 5.63
CA ILE A 30 2.30 -3.97 4.81
C ILE A 30 1.58 -4.78 3.74
N LEU A 31 0.26 -4.70 3.74
CA LEU A 31 -0.57 -5.32 2.71
C LEU A 31 -0.95 -4.27 1.66
N ILE A 32 -0.79 -4.62 0.39
CA ILE A 32 -1.15 -3.78 -0.75
C ILE A 32 -2.22 -4.53 -1.55
N ALA A 33 -3.37 -3.91 -1.75
CA ALA A 33 -4.46 -4.44 -2.55
C ALA A 33 -4.84 -3.44 -3.65
N THR A 34 -4.62 -3.82 -4.91
CA THR A 34 -4.94 -3.01 -6.09
C THR A 34 -5.25 -3.92 -7.25
N LYS A 35 -6.06 -3.44 -8.21
CA LYS A 35 -6.32 -4.14 -9.48
C LYS A 35 -5.20 -3.94 -10.49
N ASP A 36 -4.45 -2.85 -10.34
CA ASP A 36 -3.37 -2.46 -11.25
C ASP A 36 -2.02 -2.98 -10.72
N LYS A 37 -1.41 -3.90 -11.48
CA LYS A 37 -0.10 -4.49 -11.15
C LYS A 37 1.05 -3.48 -11.29
N GLU A 38 0.98 -2.55 -12.22
CA GLU A 38 2.00 -1.50 -12.34
C GLU A 38 1.95 -0.59 -11.12
N LYS A 39 0.74 -0.21 -10.69
CA LYS A 39 0.53 0.53 -9.46
C LYS A 39 1.04 -0.22 -8.23
N MET A 40 0.83 -1.54 -8.16
CA MET A 40 1.36 -2.37 -7.08
C MET A 40 2.89 -2.32 -7.04
N ASN A 41 3.55 -2.46 -8.18
CA ASN A 41 5.01 -2.44 -8.28
C ASN A 41 5.59 -1.06 -7.94
N ASP A 42 4.94 0.02 -8.38
CA ASP A 42 5.31 1.40 -8.03
C ASP A 42 5.21 1.63 -6.52
N VAL A 43 4.12 1.19 -5.89
CA VAL A 43 3.93 1.30 -4.43
C VAL A 43 4.96 0.45 -3.69
N LYS A 44 5.19 -0.80 -4.10
CA LYS A 44 6.22 -1.67 -3.52
C LYS A 44 7.60 -1.03 -3.62
N SER A 45 7.99 -0.54 -4.79
CA SER A 45 9.30 0.10 -5.01
C SER A 45 9.48 1.33 -4.13
N LYS A 46 8.47 2.18 -3.99
CA LYS A 46 8.53 3.35 -3.09
C LYS A 46 8.67 2.96 -1.63
N LEU A 47 7.93 1.94 -1.20
CA LEU A 47 8.03 1.44 0.16
C LEU A 47 9.41 0.85 0.45
N SER A 48 9.99 0.09 -0.49
CA SER A 48 11.34 -0.47 -0.34
C SER A 48 12.47 0.57 -0.28
N VAL A 49 12.21 1.81 -0.70
CA VAL A 49 13.16 2.93 -0.59
C VAL A 49 13.09 3.57 0.79
N GLU A 50 11.88 3.75 1.33
CA GLU A 50 11.63 4.44 2.60
C GLU A 50 11.69 3.49 3.82
N PHE A 51 11.42 2.21 3.61
CA PHE A 51 11.35 1.18 4.63
C PHE A 51 12.16 -0.05 4.20
N GLU A 52 12.73 -0.77 5.17
CA GLU A 52 13.39 -2.06 4.92
C GLU A 52 12.33 -3.15 4.72
N VAL A 53 11.60 -3.06 3.60
CA VAL A 53 10.48 -3.97 3.29
C VAL A 53 11.02 -5.19 2.57
N LYS A 54 10.77 -6.37 3.14
CA LYS A 54 10.97 -7.65 2.47
C LYS A 54 9.66 -8.06 1.79
N ASP A 55 9.70 -8.30 0.49
CA ASP A 55 8.54 -8.87 -0.20
C ASP A 55 8.28 -10.29 0.33
N LEU A 56 7.10 -10.49 0.93
CA LEU A 56 6.68 -11.76 1.51
C LEU A 56 5.92 -12.66 0.52
N GLY A 57 5.74 -12.22 -0.73
CA GLY A 57 4.95 -12.90 -1.75
C GLY A 57 3.47 -12.51 -1.74
N GLU A 58 2.70 -13.21 -2.57
CA GLU A 58 1.23 -13.11 -2.61
C GLU A 58 0.63 -14.05 -1.55
N LEU A 59 -0.48 -13.63 -0.92
CA LEU A 59 -1.27 -14.44 0.02
C LEU A 59 -2.16 -15.45 -0.73
#